data_AF-A0A3C0ITS1-F1
#
_entry.id   AF-A0A3C0ITS1-F1
#
_cell.length_a   1.000
_cell.length_b   1.000
_cell.length_c   1.000
_cell.angle_alpha   90.00
_cell.angle_beta   90.00
_cell.angle_gamma   90.00
#
_symmetry.space_group_name_H-M   'P 1'
#
loop_
_entity.id
_entity.type
_entity.pdbx_description
1 polymer ?
#
loop_
_entity_poly.entity_id
_entity_poly.type
_entity_poly.pdbx_seq_one_letter_code
_entity_poly.pdbx_strand_id
1 'polypeptide(L)' 'MRKIVLGFIALLACIHSFAADILWTGTSGASWNVGTNWSSGFVPTDNDVAVFSPAANLTVSVANANVNV' A
#
# COMPACT_ATOMS: atom_id res chain seq x y z
N MET A 1 -4.95 -8.86 -37.37
CA MET A 1 -4.62 -9.73 -36.22
C MET A 1 -3.54 -9.13 -35.31
N ARG A 2 -2.35 -8.73 -35.81
CA ARG A 2 -1.24 -8.17 -34.97
C ARG A 2 -1.57 -6.91 -34.14
N LYS A 3 -2.42 -6.01 -34.67
CA LYS A 3 -2.83 -4.77 -33.98
C LYS A 3 -3.84 -4.99 -32.84
N ILE A 4 -4.69 -6.01 -32.97
CA ILE A 4 -5.70 -6.38 -31.97
C ILE A 4 -5.01 -7.05 -30.77
N VAL A 5 -4.03 -7.92 -31.04
CA VAL A 5 -3.21 -8.56 -30.00
C VAL A 5 -2.41 -7.53 -29.18
N LEU A 6 -1.79 -6.54 -29.83
CA LEU A 6 -1.10 -5.46 -29.12
C LEU A 6 -2.04 -4.61 -28.25
N GLY A 7 -3.25 -4.31 -28.75
CA GLY A 7 -4.25 -3.58 -27.98
C GLY A 7 -4.73 -4.35 -26.74
N PHE A 8 -4.92 -5.66 -26.88
CA PHE A 8 -5.29 -6.54 -25.75
C PHE A 8 -4.18 -6.64 -24.69
N ILE A 9 -2.91 -6.75 -25.12
CA ILE A 9 -1.75 -6.80 -24.20
C ILE A 9 -1.59 -5.47 -23.45
N ALA A 10 -1.76 -4.34 -24.14
CA ALA A 10 -1.70 -3.02 -23.50
C ALA A 10 -2.82 -2.82 -22.46
N LEU A 11 -4.02 -3.35 -22.73
CA LEU A 11 -5.16 -3.30 -21.81
C LEU A 11 -4.95 -4.20 -20.57
N LEU A 12 -4.28 -5.33 -20.73
CA LEU A 12 -3.95 -6.24 -19.62
C LEU A 12 -2.82 -5.70 -18.72
N ALA A 13 -1.90 -4.91 -19.28
CA ALA A 13 -0.79 -4.34 -18.55
C ALA A 13 -1.21 -3.28 -17.51
N CYS A 14 -2.30 -2.55 -17.74
CA CYS A 14 -2.79 -1.52 -16.81
C CYS A 14 -3.66 -2.04 -15.66
N ILE A 15 -3.95 -3.34 -15.60
CA ILE A 15 -4.74 -3.96 -14.51
C ILE A 15 -3.85 -4.48 -13.39
N HIS A 16 -2.54 -4.59 -13.63
CA HIS A 16 -1.60 -5.10 -12.64
C HIS A 16 -1.07 -3.94 -11.80
N SER A 17 -1.44 -3.91 -10.51
CA SER A 17 -0.76 -3.07 -9.53
C SER A 17 0.59 -3.70 -9.22
N PHE A 18 1.66 -2.92 -9.32
CA PHE A 18 2.98 -3.36 -8.86
C PHE A 18 3.04 -3.23 -7.34
N ALA A 19 3.76 -4.15 -6.70
CA ALA A 19 4.17 -4.02 -5.31
C ALA A 19 4.91 -2.68 -5.10
N ALA A 20 4.51 -1.92 -4.09
CA ALA A 20 5.15 -0.64 -3.74
C ALA A 20 5.62 -0.60 -2.29
N ASP A 21 6.72 0.12 -2.07
CA ASP A 21 7.17 0.50 -0.74
C ASP A 21 6.39 1.75 -0.29
N ILE A 22 5.58 1.61 0.76
CA ILE A 22 4.69 2.68 1.24
C ILE A 22 5.11 3.06 2.66
N LEU A 23 5.56 4.30 2.81
CA LEU A 23 6.08 4.82 4.07
C LEU A 23 4.95 5.22 5.01
N TRP A 24 4.99 4.74 6.25
CA TRP A 24 4.19 5.25 7.33
C TRP A 24 4.61 6.66 7.72
N THR A 25 3.67 7.60 7.66
CA THR A 25 3.85 9.01 8.05
C THR A 25 3.19 9.32 9.38
N GLY A 26 2.11 8.63 9.74
CA GLY A 26 1.37 8.84 10.99
C GLY A 26 0.83 10.26 11.19
N THR A 27 0.74 11.07 10.14
CA THR A 27 0.38 12.50 10.22
C THR A 27 -1.08 12.74 10.63
N SER A 28 -1.93 11.74 10.46
CA SER A 28 -3.36 11.77 10.79
C SER A 28 -3.71 10.88 12.00
N GLY A 29 -2.72 10.52 12.82
CA GLY A 29 -2.87 9.69 14.02
C GLY A 29 -2.18 8.33 13.91
N ALA A 30 -2.61 7.39 14.76
CA ALA A 30 -1.96 6.08 14.90
C ALA A 30 -2.66 4.95 14.12
N SER A 31 -3.86 5.16 13.59
CA SER A 31 -4.67 4.07 13.02
C SER A 31 -4.11 3.54 11.69
N TRP A 32 -3.83 2.22 11.63
CA TRP A 32 -3.28 1.55 10.45
C TRP A 32 -4.14 1.74 9.19
N ASN A 33 -5.46 1.63 9.36
CA ASN A 33 -6.45 1.62 8.28
C ASN A 33 -6.84 3.02 7.75
N VAL A 34 -6.03 4.04 8.03
CA VAL A 34 -6.26 5.42 7.59
C VAL A 34 -5.23 5.78 6.51
N GLY A 35 -5.70 5.98 5.28
CA GLY A 35 -4.83 6.24 4.11
C GLY A 35 -3.93 7.46 4.26
N THR A 36 -4.37 8.50 4.97
CA THR A 36 -3.57 9.71 5.22
C THR A 36 -2.38 9.48 6.15
N ASN A 37 -2.30 8.34 6.83
CA ASN A 37 -1.10 7.93 7.59
C ASN A 37 -0.02 7.27 6.72
N TRP A 38 -0.24 7.18 5.40
CA TRP A 38 0.67 6.55 4.45
C TRP A 38 1.09 7.55 3.36
N SER A 39 2.34 7.44 2.90
CA SER A 39 2.92 8.38 1.94
C SER A 39 2.22 8.40 0.57
N SER A 40 1.58 7.28 0.18
CA SER A 40 0.80 7.17 -1.05
C SER A 40 -0.60 7.79 -0.94
N GLY A 41 -1.06 8.08 0.28
CA GLY A 41 -2.45 8.43 0.57
C GLY A 41 -3.40 7.22 0.65
N PHE A 42 -2.89 6.00 0.46
CA PHE A 42 -3.66 4.75 0.52
C PHE A 42 -3.03 3.76 1.52
N VAL A 43 -3.86 2.90 2.10
CA VAL A 43 -3.40 1.83 3.00
C VAL A 43 -2.69 0.75 2.16
N PRO A 44 -1.49 0.29 2.58
CA PRO A 44 -0.79 -0.82 1.91
C PRO A 44 -1.67 -2.06 1.81
N THR A 45 -1.60 -2.71 0.65
CA THR A 45 -2.28 -3.97 0.37
C THR A 45 -1.35 -5.17 0.61
N ASP A 46 -1.83 -6.37 0.33
CA ASP A 46 -1.10 -7.64 0.46
C ASP A 46 0.15 -7.74 -0.43
N ASN A 47 0.20 -6.95 -1.51
CA ASN A 47 1.34 -6.92 -2.43
C ASN A 47 2.35 -5.80 -2.09
N ASP A 48 2.03 -4.92 -1.14
CA ASP A 48 2.86 -3.77 -0.80
C ASP A 48 3.78 -4.05 0.39
N VAL A 49 4.86 -3.27 0.49
CA VAL A 49 5.74 -3.26 1.65
C VAL A 49 5.44 -2.03 2.49
N ALA A 50 4.93 -2.23 3.70
CA ALA A 50 4.79 -1.15 4.67
C ALA A 50 6.16 -0.80 5.27
N VAL A 51 6.64 0.42 5.00
CA VAL A 51 7.94 0.91 5.48
C VAL A 51 7.75 1.81 6.69
N PHE A 52 8.53 1.58 7.73
CA PHE A 52 8.56 2.40 8.93
C PHE A 52 9.95 3.03 9.08
N SER A 53 10.02 4.36 8.98
CA SER A 53 11.29 5.08 9.19
C SER A 53 11.54 5.34 10.68
N PRO A 54 12.74 5.06 11.21
CA PRO A 54 13.06 5.23 12.61
C PRO A 54 13.38 6.70 12.92
N ALA A 55 12.37 7.57 12.97
CA ALA A 55 12.56 8.95 13.42
C ALA A 55 12.26 9.15 14.93
N ALA A 56 11.50 8.26 15.56
CA ALA A 56 11.20 8.25 17.00
C ALA A 56 10.37 6.99 17.34
N ASN A 57 10.02 6.82 18.62
CA ASN A 57 8.98 5.88 19.05
C ASN A 57 7.71 6.10 18.20
N LEU A 58 7.25 5.04 17.56
CA LEU A 58 6.22 5.12 16.54
C LEU A 58 5.06 4.21 16.96
N THR A 59 3.90 4.80 17.19
CA THR A 59 2.71 4.09 17.68
C THR A 59 1.77 3.83 16.50
N VAL A 60 1.50 2.56 16.26
CA VAL A 60 0.51 2.10 15.28
C VAL A 60 -0.58 1.35 16.02
N SER A 61 -1.83 1.71 15.75
CA SER A 61 -3.02 1.11 16.33
C SER A 61 -3.76 0.31 15.26
N VAL A 62 -4.03 -0.95 15.56
CA VAL A 62 -4.90 -1.82 14.75
C VAL A 62 -6.10 -2.15 15.60
N ALA A 63 -7.27 -1.63 15.22
CA ALA A 63 -8.50 -1.96 15.93
C ALA A 63 -8.88 -3.43 15.63
N ASN A 64 -8.86 -4.27 16.66
CA ASN A 64 -9.44 -5.62 16.68
C ASN A 64 -8.84 -6.66 15.71
N ALA A 65 -7.52 -6.69 15.52
CA ALA A 65 -6.86 -7.80 14.82
C ALA A 65 -6.18 -8.75 15.80
N ASN A 66 -6.50 -10.04 15.70
CA ASN A 66 -5.70 -11.11 16.31
C ASN A 66 -4.29 -11.04 15.70
N VAL A 67 -3.27 -10.69 16.49
CA VAL A 67 -1.87 -10.81 16.06
C VAL A 67 -1.50 -12.27 16.23
N ASN A 68 -1.69 -13.06 15.17
CA ASN A 68 -1.11 -14.39 15.11
C ASN A 68 0.36 -14.22 14.71
N VAL A 69 1.26 -14.30 15.70
CA VAL A 69 2.71 -14.33 15.51
C VAL A 69 3.13 -15.70 14.99
#